data_AF-A0A8T7AWU4-F1
#
_entry.id   AF-A0A8T7AWU4-F1
#
_cell.length_a   1.000
_cell.length_b   1.000
_cell.length_c   1.000
_cell.angle_alpha   90.00
_cell.angle_beta   90.00
_cell.angle_gamma   90.00
#
_symmetry.space_group_name_H-M   'P 1'
#
loop_
_entity.id
_entity.type
_entity.pdbx_description
1 polymer ?
#
loop_
_entity_poly.entity_id
_entity_poly.type
_entity_poly.pdbx_seq_one_letter_code
_entity_poly.pdbx_strand_id
1 'polypeptide(L)'
;MNRSALSAAALLLWLGVAPAQDPYSEAELKKLDPAAGEQAWQQNCAFCHTAQQGGPDMSGPNLYRLFKRKVGSKDGFAYSEALAGDGRDWSPVLFAQYIADPSATIPGNVMPAVNVSADQVAALTAYVMRISGSVDWDAADAPAATGGLDADLRANEPEFWKLYTENTVKFTIPRDNGETYSFVAYFNDDGTITGNNRGMKGIWRMRDKRTFCYALERLGVHPYEWMHCFRPRAPKNLEFGSVAGSFAPVKGKDDFQIEYGFIEGRPHPLEGDAHPDYWTFLFSTTSRYEIKVDDKTEIVDAWFNPDKTITSAQGVTGTWYTRGEDGKQTEMCYSLVDVPGVDGKLSECFALVVMFNPRVGARWPSRFDEGNTYWAETVAGREPLGR
;
A
#
# COMPACT_ATOMS: atom_id res chain seq x y z
N MET A 1 -90.11 -13.31 -10.83
CA MET A 1 -88.91 -13.77 -10.08
C MET A 1 -88.29 -14.86 -10.96
N ASN A 2 -87.08 -14.83 -11.52
CA ASN A 2 -85.81 -14.21 -11.19
C ASN A 2 -85.07 -13.79 -12.49
N ARG A 3 -84.32 -12.69 -12.44
CA ARG A 3 -83.30 -12.33 -13.44
C ARG A 3 -81.92 -12.61 -12.83
N SER A 4 -81.14 -13.46 -13.48
CA SER A 4 -79.74 -13.74 -13.10
C SER A 4 -78.84 -12.58 -13.53
N ALA A 5 -78.15 -11.95 -12.58
CA ALA A 5 -77.15 -10.94 -12.82
C ALA A 5 -75.75 -11.55 -12.64
N LEU A 6 -74.97 -11.58 -13.72
CA LEU A 6 -73.54 -11.87 -13.73
C LEU A 6 -72.80 -10.64 -13.15
N SER A 7 -72.06 -10.81 -12.06
CA SER A 7 -71.10 -9.82 -11.58
C SER A 7 -69.71 -10.19 -12.10
N ALA A 8 -69.19 -9.39 -13.03
CA ALA A 8 -67.79 -9.42 -13.43
C ALA A 8 -66.99 -8.50 -12.49
N ALA A 9 -66.12 -9.09 -11.67
CA ALA A 9 -65.16 -8.33 -10.88
C ALA A 9 -64.00 -7.89 -11.79
N ALA A 10 -63.88 -6.58 -12.01
CA ALA A 10 -62.75 -5.99 -12.71
C ALA A 10 -61.54 -5.92 -11.76
N LEU A 11 -60.54 -6.77 -12.01
CA LEU A 11 -59.21 -6.65 -11.41
C LEU A 11 -58.46 -5.51 -12.12
N LEU A 12 -58.35 -4.36 -11.45
CA LEU A 12 -57.42 -3.29 -11.83
C LEU A 12 -55.99 -3.73 -11.49
N LEU A 13 -55.24 -4.17 -12.49
CA LEU A 13 -53.80 -4.39 -12.42
C LEU A 13 -53.08 -3.04 -12.32
N TRP A 14 -52.61 -2.71 -11.12
CA TRP A 14 -51.68 -1.61 -10.89
C TRP A 14 -50.30 -2.02 -11.44
N LEU A 15 -49.98 -1.57 -12.65
CA LEU A 15 -48.62 -1.65 -13.19
C LEU A 15 -47.75 -0.63 -12.43
N GLY A 16 -47.17 -1.06 -11.31
CA GLY A 16 -46.15 -0.29 -10.61
C GLY A 16 -44.94 -0.12 -11.51
N VAL A 17 -44.68 1.11 -11.96
CA VAL A 17 -43.40 1.49 -12.58
C VAL A 17 -42.36 1.48 -11.45
N ALA A 18 -41.45 0.51 -11.46
CA ALA A 18 -40.33 0.49 -10.53
C ALA A 18 -39.47 1.76 -10.78
N PRO A 19 -39.04 2.48 -9.73
CA PRO A 19 -38.17 3.64 -9.90
C PRO A 19 -36.85 3.22 -10.56
N ALA A 20 -36.37 4.03 -11.50
CA ALA A 20 -35.07 3.84 -12.13
C ALA A 20 -33.97 3.86 -11.06
N GLN A 21 -33.12 2.84 -11.05
CA GLN A 21 -32.09 2.63 -10.06
C GLN A 21 -30.94 3.63 -10.33
N ASP A 22 -30.63 4.50 -9.37
CA ASP A 22 -29.53 5.46 -9.48
C ASP A 22 -28.19 4.69 -9.49
N PRO A 23 -27.43 4.72 -10.60
CA PRO A 23 -26.17 3.98 -10.72
C PRO A 23 -25.08 4.48 -9.77
N TYR A 24 -25.25 5.68 -9.19
CA TYR A 24 -24.32 6.26 -8.21
C TYR A 24 -24.86 6.20 -6.78
N SER A 25 -25.92 5.41 -6.52
CA SER A 25 -26.33 5.13 -5.15
C SER A 25 -25.23 4.37 -4.40
N GLU A 26 -25.12 4.62 -3.09
CA GLU A 26 -24.11 3.96 -2.25
C GLU A 26 -24.20 2.42 -2.33
N ALA A 27 -25.42 1.88 -2.47
CA ALA A 27 -25.63 0.44 -2.62
C ALA A 27 -25.07 -0.14 -3.93
N GLU A 28 -25.15 0.59 -5.04
CA GLU A 28 -24.56 0.15 -6.31
C GLU A 28 -23.05 0.36 -6.32
N LEU A 29 -22.58 1.53 -5.86
CA LEU A 29 -21.15 1.84 -5.81
C LEU A 29 -20.36 0.89 -4.91
N LYS A 30 -20.95 0.44 -3.79
CA LYS A 30 -20.30 -0.53 -2.89
C LYS A 30 -20.02 -1.89 -3.57
N LYS A 31 -20.76 -2.26 -4.61
CA LYS A 31 -20.58 -3.51 -5.35
C LYS A 31 -19.47 -3.45 -6.40
N LEU A 32 -19.01 -2.26 -6.77
CA LEU A 32 -18.01 -2.07 -7.80
C LEU A 32 -16.64 -2.54 -7.32
N ASP A 33 -15.89 -3.19 -8.22
CA ASP A 33 -14.53 -3.65 -7.96
C ASP A 33 -13.61 -2.46 -7.65
N PRO A 34 -13.00 -2.42 -6.43
CA PRO A 34 -12.06 -1.37 -6.07
C PRO A 34 -10.85 -1.28 -7.00
N ALA A 35 -10.42 -2.38 -7.64
CA ALA A 35 -9.21 -2.40 -8.46
C ALA A 35 -9.33 -1.53 -9.72
N ALA A 36 -10.48 -1.54 -10.38
CA ALA A 36 -10.74 -0.68 -11.54
C ALA A 36 -10.70 0.81 -11.16
N GLY A 37 -11.26 1.15 -9.99
CA GLY A 37 -11.23 2.51 -9.47
C GLY A 37 -9.85 2.95 -9.00
N GLU A 38 -9.06 2.03 -8.43
CA GLU A 38 -7.66 2.28 -8.06
C GLU A 38 -6.79 2.58 -9.29
N GLN A 39 -6.91 1.77 -10.34
CA GLN A 39 -6.17 2.00 -11.57
C GLN A 39 -6.51 3.37 -12.18
N ALA A 40 -7.82 3.70 -12.25
CA ALA A 40 -8.27 4.99 -12.74
C ALA A 40 -7.75 6.15 -11.87
N TRP A 41 -7.69 5.98 -10.54
CA TRP A 41 -7.15 6.97 -9.61
C TRP A 41 -5.66 7.22 -9.86
N GLN A 42 -4.84 6.17 -10.01
CA GLN A 42 -3.41 6.32 -10.27
C GLN A 42 -3.14 7.03 -11.59
N GLN A 43 -3.93 6.73 -12.62
CA GLN A 43 -3.76 7.29 -13.96
C GLN A 43 -4.21 8.76 -14.06
N ASN A 44 -5.25 9.14 -13.31
CA ASN A 44 -5.93 10.41 -13.55
C ASN A 44 -5.89 11.41 -12.38
N CYS A 45 -5.68 10.95 -11.15
CA CYS A 45 -5.93 11.77 -9.95
C CYS A 45 -4.74 11.83 -9.00
N ALA A 46 -4.00 10.73 -8.83
CA ALA A 46 -2.98 10.57 -7.80
C ALA A 46 -1.80 11.56 -7.93
N PHE A 47 -1.56 12.10 -9.12
CA PHE A 47 -0.54 13.11 -9.35
C PHE A 47 -0.91 14.48 -8.75
N CYS A 48 -2.21 14.79 -8.68
CA CYS A 48 -2.70 16.10 -8.24
C CYS A 48 -3.37 16.07 -6.87
N HIS A 49 -3.83 14.91 -6.42
CA HIS A 49 -4.61 14.78 -5.19
C HIS A 49 -4.07 13.70 -4.26
N THR A 50 -4.09 14.03 -2.97
CA THR A 50 -4.07 13.04 -1.88
C THR A 50 -5.50 12.83 -1.38
N ALA A 51 -5.77 11.73 -0.66
CA ALA A 51 -7.13 11.43 -0.18
C ALA A 51 -7.19 11.04 1.30
N GLN A 52 -6.06 10.72 1.94
CA GLN A 52 -6.04 10.31 3.34
C GLN A 52 -6.06 11.51 4.28
N GLN A 53 -6.52 11.26 5.51
CA GLN A 53 -6.46 12.24 6.59
C GLN A 53 -5.02 12.76 6.77
N GLY A 54 -4.87 14.08 6.79
CA GLY A 54 -3.56 14.71 6.99
C GLY A 54 -2.62 14.66 5.77
N GLY A 55 -3.06 14.12 4.63
CA GLY A 55 -2.28 14.20 3.38
C GLY A 55 -2.14 15.64 2.89
N PRO A 56 -1.00 16.01 2.27
CA PRO A 56 -0.76 17.36 1.79
C PRO A 56 -1.67 17.73 0.61
N ASP A 57 -1.95 19.03 0.48
CA ASP A 57 -2.44 19.57 -0.78
C ASP A 57 -1.30 19.57 -1.81
N MET A 58 -1.62 19.30 -3.07
CA MET A 58 -0.65 19.34 -4.17
C MET A 58 -1.12 20.36 -5.21
N SER A 59 -1.07 20.04 -6.51
CA SER A 59 -1.73 20.87 -7.53
C SER A 59 -3.26 20.89 -7.38
N GLY A 60 -3.85 19.89 -6.72
CA GLY A 60 -5.23 19.86 -6.27
C GLY A 60 -5.33 19.68 -4.73
N PRO A 61 -6.51 19.95 -4.14
CA PRO A 61 -6.74 19.81 -2.71
C PRO A 61 -6.73 18.34 -2.26
N ASN A 62 -6.40 18.09 -1.01
CA ASN A 62 -6.65 16.80 -0.38
C ASN A 62 -8.17 16.49 -0.33
N LEU A 63 -8.50 15.24 -0.69
CA LEU A 63 -9.88 14.76 -0.85
C LEU A 63 -10.40 14.03 0.39
N TYR A 64 -9.72 14.07 1.53
CA TYR A 64 -10.22 13.45 2.76
C TYR A 64 -11.58 14.03 3.15
N ARG A 65 -12.54 13.14 3.42
CA ARG A 65 -13.95 13.47 3.69
C ARG A 65 -14.58 14.39 2.64
N LEU A 66 -14.27 14.15 1.35
CA LEU A 66 -14.81 14.95 0.24
C LEU A 66 -16.33 14.90 0.16
N PHE A 67 -16.94 13.72 0.24
CA PHE A 67 -18.38 13.59 0.02
C PHE A 67 -19.16 14.19 1.20
N LYS A 68 -20.25 14.89 0.88
CA LYS A 68 -21.05 15.78 1.75
C LYS A 68 -20.35 17.08 2.17
N ARG A 69 -19.08 17.31 1.79
CA ARG A 69 -18.41 18.61 1.98
C ARG A 69 -18.83 19.58 0.88
N LYS A 70 -18.89 20.87 1.19
CA LYS A 70 -19.14 21.91 0.19
C LYS A 70 -18.08 21.93 -0.91
N VAL A 71 -18.49 22.13 -2.15
CA VAL A 71 -17.57 22.34 -3.26
C VAL A 71 -16.71 23.57 -2.95
N GLY A 72 -15.40 23.49 -3.20
CA GLY A 72 -14.47 24.61 -3.00
C GLY A 72 -14.25 25.05 -1.54
N SER A 73 -14.53 24.20 -0.55
CA SER A 73 -14.56 24.60 0.88
C SER A 73 -13.46 24.02 1.77
N LYS A 74 -12.46 23.31 1.23
CA LYS A 74 -11.36 22.84 2.07
C LYS A 74 -10.49 24.02 2.49
N ASP A 75 -10.34 24.22 3.80
CA ASP A 75 -9.44 25.24 4.34
C ASP A 75 -8.00 25.06 3.85
N GLY A 76 -7.34 26.18 3.59
CA GLY A 76 -5.93 26.25 3.20
C GLY A 76 -5.64 26.00 1.72
N PHE A 77 -6.65 25.66 0.89
CA PHE A 77 -6.45 25.50 -0.55
C PHE A 77 -7.04 26.67 -1.35
N ALA A 78 -6.29 27.17 -2.32
CA ALA A 78 -6.74 28.25 -3.21
C ALA A 78 -7.56 27.69 -4.37
N TYR A 79 -8.88 27.84 -4.30
CA TYR A 79 -9.80 27.41 -5.35
C TYR A 79 -9.99 28.48 -6.44
N SER A 80 -10.36 28.05 -7.65
CA SER A 80 -10.98 28.94 -8.64
C SER A 80 -12.27 29.55 -8.09
N GLU A 81 -12.60 30.78 -8.51
CA GLU A 81 -13.86 31.43 -8.15
C GLU A 81 -15.10 30.56 -8.44
N ALA A 82 -15.07 29.82 -9.55
CA ALA A 82 -16.17 28.92 -9.93
C ALA A 82 -16.41 27.80 -8.91
N LEU A 83 -15.36 27.11 -8.46
CA LEU A 83 -15.47 26.07 -7.43
C LEU A 83 -15.84 26.65 -6.05
N ALA A 84 -15.24 27.78 -5.68
CA ALA A 84 -15.54 28.43 -4.39
C ALA A 84 -16.99 28.96 -4.32
N GLY A 85 -17.55 29.39 -5.45
CA GLY A 85 -18.89 29.94 -5.58
C GLY A 85 -20.01 28.94 -5.91
N ASP A 86 -19.69 27.66 -6.17
CA ASP A 86 -20.66 26.67 -6.66
C ASP A 86 -21.83 26.42 -5.69
N GLY A 87 -21.55 26.42 -4.38
CA GLY A 87 -22.54 26.35 -3.31
C GLY A 87 -23.16 24.97 -3.05
N ARG A 88 -22.98 24.00 -3.95
CA ARG A 88 -23.44 22.60 -3.77
C ARG A 88 -22.52 21.84 -2.81
N ASP A 89 -23.01 20.69 -2.37
CA ASP A 89 -22.23 19.71 -1.62
C ASP A 89 -21.82 18.56 -2.55
N TRP A 90 -20.61 18.02 -2.37
CA TRP A 90 -20.15 16.86 -3.14
C TRP A 90 -21.03 15.65 -2.86
N SER A 91 -21.78 15.21 -3.86
CA SER A 91 -22.46 13.92 -3.89
C SER A 91 -21.75 12.97 -4.86
N PRO A 92 -21.98 11.64 -4.78
CA PRO A 92 -21.45 10.70 -5.77
C PRO A 92 -21.83 11.07 -7.20
N VAL A 93 -23.08 11.51 -7.41
CA VAL A 93 -23.58 11.98 -8.72
C VAL A 93 -22.84 13.23 -9.20
N LEU A 94 -22.70 14.24 -8.35
CA LEU A 94 -22.02 15.48 -8.72
C LEU A 94 -20.53 15.22 -9.00
N PHE A 95 -19.88 14.40 -8.17
CA PHE A 95 -18.50 14.01 -8.37
C PHE A 95 -18.33 13.29 -9.71
N ALA A 96 -19.18 12.31 -10.01
CA ALA A 96 -19.15 11.56 -11.26
C ALA A 96 -19.31 12.46 -12.50
N GLN A 97 -20.25 13.41 -12.48
CA GLN A 97 -20.42 14.40 -13.55
C GLN A 97 -19.17 15.26 -13.70
N TYR A 98 -18.64 15.74 -12.57
CA TYR A 98 -17.49 16.64 -12.56
C TYR A 98 -16.22 15.97 -13.08
N ILE A 99 -15.93 14.72 -12.73
CA ILE A 99 -14.74 14.04 -13.26
C ILE A 99 -14.89 13.63 -14.73
N ALA A 100 -16.11 13.43 -15.22
CA ALA A 100 -16.37 13.12 -16.62
C ALA A 100 -16.16 14.33 -17.54
N ASP A 101 -16.60 15.51 -17.08
CA ASP A 101 -16.33 16.78 -17.77
C ASP A 101 -16.34 17.94 -16.75
N PRO A 102 -15.16 18.31 -16.21
CA PRO A 102 -15.07 19.37 -15.20
C PRO A 102 -15.59 20.71 -15.72
N SER A 103 -15.21 21.05 -16.95
CA SER A 103 -15.50 22.33 -17.59
C SER A 103 -16.98 22.48 -17.94
N ALA A 104 -17.66 21.40 -18.33
CA ALA A 104 -19.11 21.43 -18.54
C ALA A 104 -19.88 21.45 -17.21
N THR A 105 -19.40 20.71 -16.20
CA THR A 105 -20.11 20.56 -14.92
C THR A 105 -20.00 21.80 -14.03
N ILE A 106 -18.82 22.42 -14.00
CA ILE A 106 -18.53 23.66 -13.27
C ILE A 106 -17.71 24.58 -14.19
N PRO A 107 -18.37 25.36 -15.07
CA PRO A 107 -17.68 26.27 -15.97
C PRO A 107 -16.79 27.27 -15.22
N GLY A 108 -15.55 27.44 -15.68
CA GLY A 108 -14.57 28.33 -15.04
C GLY A 108 -13.76 27.70 -13.90
N ASN A 109 -13.97 26.40 -13.61
CA ASN A 109 -13.05 25.66 -12.77
C ASN A 109 -11.68 25.50 -13.46
N VAL A 110 -10.63 25.33 -12.67
CA VAL A 110 -9.24 25.22 -13.17
C VAL A 110 -8.68 23.79 -13.09
N MET A 111 -9.50 22.80 -12.71
CA MET A 111 -9.08 21.40 -12.76
C MET A 111 -8.99 20.97 -14.23
N PRO A 112 -7.84 20.47 -14.70
CA PRO A 112 -7.72 19.93 -16.05
C PRO A 112 -8.68 18.77 -16.27
N ALA A 113 -9.17 18.61 -17.50
CA ALA A 113 -9.92 17.42 -17.88
C ALA A 113 -9.04 16.17 -17.68
N VAL A 114 -9.65 15.12 -17.16
CA VAL A 114 -9.01 13.81 -17.00
C VAL A 114 -9.56 12.84 -18.05
N ASN A 115 -8.76 11.87 -18.46
CA ASN A 115 -9.15 10.92 -19.49
C ASN A 115 -9.82 9.68 -18.85
N VAL A 116 -11.05 9.86 -18.38
CA VAL A 116 -11.85 8.79 -17.77
C VAL A 116 -12.96 8.33 -18.73
N SER A 117 -13.01 7.03 -19.00
CA SER A 117 -14.13 6.44 -19.75
C SER A 117 -15.40 6.40 -18.89
N ALA A 118 -16.56 6.22 -19.52
CA ALA A 118 -17.83 6.09 -18.80
C ALA A 118 -17.80 4.98 -17.72
N ASP A 119 -17.16 3.84 -18.02
CA ASP A 119 -17.01 2.73 -17.08
C ASP A 119 -16.08 3.08 -15.91
N GLN A 120 -15.05 3.89 -16.16
CA GLN A 120 -14.11 4.33 -15.12
C GLN A 120 -14.72 5.33 -14.16
N VAL A 121 -15.69 6.15 -14.58
CA VAL A 121 -16.31 7.19 -13.73
C VAL A 121 -16.95 6.58 -12.48
N ALA A 122 -17.74 5.52 -12.63
CA ALA A 122 -18.40 4.86 -11.50
C ALA A 122 -17.40 4.17 -10.56
N ALA A 123 -16.43 3.45 -11.13
CA ALA A 123 -15.38 2.78 -10.37
C ALA A 123 -14.51 3.78 -9.59
N LEU A 124 -14.14 4.90 -10.22
CA LEU A 124 -13.36 5.97 -9.59
C LEU A 124 -14.16 6.66 -8.49
N THR A 125 -15.46 6.91 -8.70
CA THR A 125 -16.35 7.48 -7.66
C THR A 125 -16.40 6.57 -6.43
N ALA A 126 -16.65 5.27 -6.62
CA ALA A 126 -16.66 4.30 -5.53
C ALA A 126 -15.31 4.23 -4.80
N TYR A 127 -14.21 4.22 -5.55
CA TYR A 127 -12.87 4.15 -4.96
C TYR A 127 -12.52 5.41 -4.15
N VAL A 128 -12.81 6.61 -4.67
CA VAL A 128 -12.56 7.87 -3.95
C VAL A 128 -13.43 7.95 -2.69
N MET A 129 -14.68 7.49 -2.71
CA MET A 129 -15.52 7.40 -1.50
C MET A 129 -14.80 6.58 -0.41
N ARG A 130 -14.23 5.44 -0.81
CA ARG A 130 -13.51 4.52 0.08
C ARG A 130 -12.21 5.11 0.62
N ILE A 131 -11.31 5.58 -0.24
CA ILE A 131 -9.98 6.04 0.18
C ILE A 131 -9.97 7.40 0.86
N SER A 132 -11.03 8.19 0.67
CA SER A 132 -11.21 9.47 1.37
C SER A 132 -11.78 9.33 2.78
N GLY A 133 -12.15 8.10 3.20
CA GLY A 133 -12.85 7.86 4.46
C GLY A 133 -14.23 8.53 4.52
N SER A 134 -14.86 8.77 3.37
CA SER A 134 -16.21 9.34 3.30
C SER A 134 -17.31 8.29 3.51
N VAL A 135 -16.94 7.02 3.39
CA VAL A 135 -17.77 5.85 3.68
C VAL A 135 -16.97 4.85 4.48
N ASP A 136 -17.67 3.99 5.20
CA ASP A 136 -17.07 2.91 5.98
C ASP A 136 -17.41 1.54 5.40
N TRP A 137 -17.18 1.38 4.09
CA TRP A 137 -17.40 0.10 3.41
C TRP A 137 -16.39 -0.97 3.79
N ASP A 138 -15.34 -0.59 4.52
CA ASP A 138 -14.18 -1.39 4.91
C ASP A 138 -14.04 -1.64 6.42
N ALA A 139 -14.76 -0.93 7.32
CA ALA A 139 -14.86 -1.39 8.70
C ALA A 139 -15.66 -2.69 8.70
N ALA A 140 -15.00 -3.73 9.18
CA ALA A 140 -15.53 -5.06 9.10
C ALA A 140 -16.68 -5.24 10.10
N ASP A 141 -17.80 -5.73 9.59
CA ASP A 141 -18.65 -6.70 10.30
C ASP A 141 -17.95 -8.09 10.39
N ALA A 142 -16.62 -8.15 10.56
CA ALA A 142 -15.91 -9.39 10.83
C ALA A 142 -15.41 -9.37 12.29
N PRO A 143 -16.00 -10.16 13.19
CA PRO A 143 -15.45 -10.29 14.53
C PRO A 143 -14.00 -10.79 14.46
N ALA A 144 -13.14 -10.18 15.26
CA ALA A 144 -11.78 -10.64 15.49
C ALA A 144 -11.80 -12.14 15.82
N ALA A 145 -10.94 -12.93 15.16
CA ALA A 145 -10.79 -14.33 15.49
C ALA A 145 -9.95 -14.44 16.75
N THR A 146 -10.58 -14.19 17.89
CA THR A 146 -10.04 -14.53 19.20
C THR A 146 -11.00 -15.52 19.86
N GLY A 147 -10.99 -16.76 19.38
CA GLY A 147 -11.69 -17.87 20.05
C GLY A 147 -11.71 -19.18 19.25
N GLY A 148 -10.98 -20.20 19.72
CA GLY A 148 -11.01 -21.57 19.19
C GLY A 148 -9.63 -22.17 18.82
N LEU A 149 -9.65 -23.17 17.91
CA LEU A 149 -8.53 -24.03 17.45
C LEU A 149 -7.18 -23.32 17.25
N ASP A 150 -7.16 -22.01 16.96
CA ASP A 150 -5.96 -21.21 16.76
C ASP A 150 -5.05 -21.14 18.01
N ALA A 151 -5.61 -21.22 19.23
CA ALA A 151 -4.83 -21.24 20.47
C ALA A 151 -4.15 -22.60 20.73
N ASP A 152 -4.87 -23.71 20.49
CA ASP A 152 -4.38 -25.08 20.71
C ASP A 152 -3.29 -25.49 19.71
N LEU A 153 -3.23 -24.85 18.54
CA LEU A 153 -2.27 -25.17 17.48
C LEU A 153 -0.96 -24.41 17.57
N ARG A 154 -0.94 -23.22 18.19
CA ARG A 154 0.31 -22.51 18.53
C ARG A 154 1.26 -23.36 19.37
N ALA A 155 0.70 -24.24 20.22
CA ALA A 155 1.47 -25.15 21.06
C ALA A 155 2.13 -26.32 20.31
N ASN A 156 1.60 -26.72 19.14
CA ASN A 156 2.01 -27.97 18.47
C ASN A 156 3.06 -27.78 17.36
N GLU A 157 3.17 -26.59 16.76
CA GLU A 157 4.13 -26.28 15.69
C GLU A 157 4.79 -24.90 15.93
N PRO A 158 5.54 -24.72 17.04
CA PRO A 158 6.04 -23.41 17.48
C PRO A 158 6.97 -22.75 16.45
N GLU A 159 7.80 -23.52 15.77
CA GLU A 159 8.73 -23.02 14.74
C GLU A 159 8.00 -22.45 13.53
N PHE A 160 6.87 -23.04 13.13
CA PHE A 160 6.05 -22.51 12.05
C PHE A 160 5.47 -21.14 12.41
N TRP A 161 4.93 -21.02 13.62
CA TRP A 161 4.31 -19.77 14.07
C TRP A 161 5.33 -18.66 14.22
N LYS A 162 6.45 -18.96 14.90
CA LYS A 162 7.59 -18.04 14.99
C LYS A 162 8.00 -17.53 13.62
N LEU A 163 8.10 -18.44 12.65
CA LEU A 163 8.46 -18.08 11.28
C LEU A 163 7.45 -17.12 10.63
N TYR A 164 6.14 -17.34 10.74
CA TYR A 164 5.14 -16.49 10.08
C TYR A 164 4.82 -15.19 10.82
N THR A 165 4.88 -15.16 12.16
CA THR A 165 4.43 -14.00 12.96
C THR A 165 5.57 -13.06 13.36
N GLU A 166 6.81 -13.56 13.46
CA GLU A 166 7.98 -12.76 13.85
C GLU A 166 8.84 -12.31 12.65
N ASN A 167 8.59 -12.85 11.45
CA ASN A 167 9.37 -12.56 10.25
C ASN A 167 8.49 -11.99 9.14
N THR A 168 9.15 -11.52 8.09
CA THR A 168 8.51 -10.92 6.92
C THR A 168 8.35 -11.98 5.82
N VAL A 169 7.12 -12.17 5.33
CA VAL A 169 6.86 -13.11 4.22
C VAL A 169 6.94 -12.33 2.91
N LYS A 170 7.89 -12.69 2.04
CA LYS A 170 8.02 -12.09 0.70
C LYS A 170 7.33 -12.98 -0.32
N PHE A 171 6.50 -12.38 -1.16
CA PHE A 171 5.90 -13.02 -2.32
C PHE A 171 6.53 -12.47 -3.60
N THR A 172 6.69 -13.33 -4.61
CA THR A 172 7.18 -12.95 -5.94
C THR A 172 6.30 -13.57 -7.00
N ILE A 173 5.67 -12.71 -7.81
CA ILE A 173 4.70 -13.07 -8.84
C ILE A 173 5.33 -12.86 -10.22
N PRO A 174 5.27 -13.84 -11.13
CA PRO A 174 5.66 -13.64 -12.52
C PRO A 174 4.63 -12.78 -13.27
N ARG A 175 5.09 -11.89 -14.16
CA ARG A 175 4.25 -11.10 -15.06
C ARG A 175 4.40 -11.56 -16.51
N ASP A 176 3.38 -11.32 -17.32
CA ASP A 176 3.32 -11.72 -18.74
C ASP A 176 4.45 -11.13 -19.59
N ASN A 177 5.03 -10.00 -19.17
CA ASN A 177 6.15 -9.34 -19.83
C ASN A 177 7.53 -9.93 -19.48
N GLY A 178 7.58 -11.01 -18.68
CA GLY A 178 8.81 -11.64 -18.21
C GLY A 178 9.44 -10.95 -16.99
N GLU A 179 8.85 -9.87 -16.48
CA GLU A 179 9.25 -9.26 -15.20
C GLU A 179 8.63 -10.00 -14.01
N THR A 180 9.11 -9.68 -12.81
CA THR A 180 8.50 -10.14 -11.57
C THR A 180 7.98 -8.97 -10.74
N TYR A 181 6.93 -9.23 -9.97
CA TYR A 181 6.40 -8.30 -8.98
C TYR A 181 6.51 -8.93 -7.61
N SER A 182 7.25 -8.27 -6.71
CA SER A 182 7.38 -8.72 -5.33
C SER A 182 6.69 -7.77 -4.37
N PHE A 183 6.16 -8.34 -3.30
CA PHE A 183 5.61 -7.59 -2.16
C PHE A 183 5.82 -8.39 -0.87
N VAL A 184 5.63 -7.75 0.28
CA VAL A 184 5.77 -8.38 1.59
C VAL A 184 4.48 -8.36 2.38
N ALA A 185 4.28 -9.41 3.17
CA ALA A 185 3.14 -9.58 4.04
C ALA A 185 3.59 -9.93 5.46
N TYR A 186 2.78 -9.49 6.41
CA TYR A 186 2.98 -9.69 7.83
C TYR A 186 1.73 -10.31 8.44
N PHE A 187 1.88 -11.51 8.98
CA PHE A 187 0.79 -12.29 9.58
C PHE A 187 0.67 -11.90 11.06
N ASN A 188 -0.43 -11.23 11.41
CA ASN A 188 -0.65 -10.69 12.75
C ASN A 188 -1.32 -11.70 13.66
N ASP A 189 -1.04 -11.62 14.96
CA ASP A 189 -1.58 -12.58 15.94
C ASP A 189 -3.11 -12.57 16.06
N ASP A 190 -3.75 -11.47 15.66
CA ASP A 190 -5.20 -11.27 15.65
C ASP A 190 -5.91 -11.90 14.44
N GLY A 191 -5.16 -12.61 13.60
CA GLY A 191 -5.69 -13.24 12.39
C GLY A 191 -5.70 -12.34 11.16
N THR A 192 -5.22 -11.10 11.24
CA THR A 192 -5.12 -10.21 10.09
C THR A 192 -3.78 -10.36 9.37
N ILE A 193 -3.73 -9.91 8.12
CA ILE A 193 -2.49 -9.79 7.35
C ILE A 193 -2.40 -8.35 6.83
N THR A 194 -1.22 -7.78 7.00
CA THR A 194 -0.87 -6.45 6.51
C THR A 194 0.33 -6.56 5.58
N GLY A 195 0.69 -5.51 4.86
CA GLY A 195 1.84 -5.55 3.99
C GLY A 195 2.29 -4.18 3.53
N ASN A 196 3.26 -4.19 2.63
CA ASN A 196 3.83 -2.98 2.05
C ASN A 196 2.99 -2.38 0.93
N ASN A 197 2.15 -3.19 0.27
CA ASN A 197 1.23 -2.71 -0.74
C ASN A 197 0.14 -1.85 -0.11
N ARG A 198 -0.05 -0.65 -0.64
CA ARG A 198 -1.04 0.31 -0.14
C ARG A 198 -2.44 -0.30 -0.18
N GLY A 199 -3.08 -0.43 0.97
CA GLY A 199 -4.43 -0.98 1.07
C GLY A 199 -4.49 -2.51 1.01
N MET A 200 -3.35 -3.21 0.85
CA MET A 200 -3.30 -4.66 0.97
C MET A 200 -3.76 -5.07 2.36
N LYS A 201 -4.71 -5.99 2.38
CA LYS A 201 -5.26 -6.60 3.58
C LYS A 201 -5.32 -8.10 3.36
N GLY A 202 -5.41 -8.83 4.44
CA GLY A 202 -5.70 -10.24 4.37
C GLY A 202 -6.12 -10.80 5.71
N ILE A 203 -6.49 -12.07 5.69
CA ILE A 203 -6.86 -12.83 6.86
C ILE A 203 -6.17 -14.18 6.80
N TRP A 204 -5.74 -14.70 7.95
CA TRP A 204 -5.33 -16.09 8.08
C TRP A 204 -6.14 -16.78 9.15
N ARG A 205 -6.42 -18.07 8.98
CA ARG A 205 -7.15 -18.91 9.94
C ARG A 205 -6.63 -20.34 9.88
N MET A 206 -6.66 -21.06 10.99
CA MET A 206 -6.62 -22.52 10.93
C MET A 206 -8.00 -23.05 10.52
N ARG A 207 -8.07 -23.73 9.38
CA ARG A 207 -9.31 -24.39 8.94
C ARG A 207 -9.62 -25.62 9.80
N ASP A 208 -8.58 -26.33 10.21
CA ASP A 208 -8.64 -27.54 11.05
C ASP A 208 -7.29 -27.75 11.76
N LYS A 209 -7.16 -28.81 12.57
CA LYS A 209 -5.92 -29.13 13.33
C LYS A 209 -4.66 -29.30 12.48
N ARG A 210 -4.76 -29.34 11.15
CA ARG A 210 -3.63 -29.63 10.25
C ARG A 210 -3.55 -28.67 9.07
N THR A 211 -4.47 -27.72 8.94
CA THR A 211 -4.57 -26.88 7.74
C THR A 211 -4.62 -25.42 8.13
N PHE A 212 -3.56 -24.71 7.80
CA PHE A 212 -3.46 -23.25 7.86
C PHE A 212 -3.89 -22.69 6.51
N CYS A 213 -4.74 -21.68 6.52
CA CYS A 213 -5.19 -20.98 5.33
C CYS A 213 -4.99 -19.49 5.50
N TYR A 214 -4.63 -18.80 4.43
CA TYR A 214 -4.69 -17.35 4.37
C TYR A 214 -5.23 -16.85 3.04
N ALA A 215 -5.82 -15.66 3.06
CA ALA A 215 -6.26 -14.92 1.90
C ALA A 215 -5.69 -13.50 1.93
N LEU A 216 -5.23 -12.99 0.79
CA LEU A 216 -4.83 -11.58 0.64
C LEU A 216 -5.64 -10.92 -0.46
N GLU A 217 -5.90 -9.64 -0.29
CA GLU A 217 -6.70 -8.80 -1.19
C GLU A 217 -5.88 -7.58 -1.64
N ARG A 218 -6.30 -6.98 -2.76
CA ARG A 218 -5.75 -5.71 -3.32
C ARG A 218 -4.26 -5.76 -3.66
N LEU A 219 -3.85 -6.77 -4.43
CA LEU A 219 -2.45 -7.00 -4.81
C LEU A 219 -2.02 -6.41 -6.16
N GLY A 220 -2.86 -5.60 -6.80
CA GLY A 220 -2.51 -4.94 -8.07
C GLY A 220 -2.24 -5.87 -9.26
N VAL A 221 -2.46 -7.19 -9.10
CA VAL A 221 -2.39 -8.21 -10.15
C VAL A 221 -3.74 -8.93 -10.27
N HIS A 222 -4.21 -9.15 -11.49
CA HIS A 222 -5.47 -9.83 -11.81
C HIS A 222 -5.21 -11.33 -12.11
N PRO A 223 -6.10 -12.29 -11.76
CA PRO A 223 -7.34 -12.15 -11.00
C PRO A 223 -7.37 -12.92 -9.68
N TYR A 224 -8.09 -12.32 -8.74
CA TYR A 224 -8.60 -12.85 -7.49
C TYR A 224 -7.62 -12.92 -6.32
N GLU A 225 -8.08 -12.29 -5.26
CA GLU A 225 -7.81 -12.61 -3.86
C GLU A 225 -7.39 -14.07 -3.73
N TRP A 226 -6.10 -14.28 -3.57
CA TRP A 226 -5.54 -15.60 -3.56
C TRP A 226 -5.63 -16.18 -2.15
N MET A 227 -6.19 -17.38 -2.07
CA MET A 227 -6.27 -18.15 -0.84
C MET A 227 -5.30 -19.33 -0.93
N HIS A 228 -4.37 -19.42 0.01
CA HIS A 228 -3.45 -20.55 0.10
C HIS A 228 -3.70 -21.33 1.39
N CYS A 229 -3.93 -22.63 1.25
CA CYS A 229 -4.13 -23.56 2.35
C CYS A 229 -3.07 -24.66 2.33
N PHE A 230 -2.36 -24.85 3.44
CA PHE A 230 -1.27 -25.81 3.55
C PHE A 230 -1.09 -26.31 4.98
N ARG A 231 -0.23 -27.31 5.17
CA ARG A 231 0.09 -27.82 6.52
C ARG A 231 1.07 -26.85 7.20
N PRO A 232 0.78 -26.39 8.43
CA PRO A 232 1.64 -25.44 9.14
C PRO A 232 2.92 -26.13 9.61
N ARG A 233 3.95 -26.15 8.75
CA ARG A 233 5.23 -26.76 9.06
C ARG A 233 6.37 -25.87 8.58
N ALA A 234 7.32 -25.58 9.44
CA ALA A 234 8.53 -24.87 9.05
C ALA A 234 9.33 -25.69 8.02
N PRO A 235 9.84 -25.07 6.94
CA PRO A 235 10.75 -25.73 6.00
C PRO A 235 12.02 -26.19 6.74
N LYS A 236 12.50 -27.40 6.45
CA LYS A 236 13.69 -27.96 7.13
C LYS A 236 15.00 -27.26 6.79
N ASN A 237 15.09 -26.69 5.58
CA ASN A 237 16.29 -26.04 5.05
C ASN A 237 15.96 -24.59 4.65
N LEU A 238 15.27 -23.87 5.53
CA LEU A 238 14.96 -22.48 5.28
C LEU A 238 16.25 -21.65 5.27
N GLU A 239 16.42 -20.85 4.22
CA GLU A 239 17.42 -19.79 4.15
C GLU A 239 16.67 -18.46 3.97
N PHE A 240 16.87 -17.52 4.90
CA PHE A 240 16.25 -16.20 4.79
C PHE A 240 16.81 -15.45 3.58
N GLY A 241 15.94 -14.73 2.86
CA GLY A 241 16.27 -14.04 1.61
C GLY A 241 16.16 -14.91 0.35
N SER A 242 16.12 -16.24 0.50
CA SER A 242 15.94 -17.21 -0.59
C SER A 242 14.47 -17.59 -0.79
N VAL A 243 14.15 -18.15 -1.96
CA VAL A 243 12.83 -18.73 -2.24
C VAL A 243 12.66 -19.99 -1.38
N ALA A 244 11.63 -20.01 -0.55
CA ALA A 244 11.30 -21.13 0.34
C ALA A 244 10.36 -22.15 -0.34
N GLY A 245 9.56 -21.71 -1.31
CA GLY A 245 8.69 -22.57 -2.09
C GLY A 245 7.82 -21.80 -3.07
N SER A 246 6.94 -22.51 -3.77
CA SER A 246 5.96 -21.91 -4.67
C SER A 246 4.60 -22.61 -4.56
N PHE A 247 3.55 -21.94 -5.02
CA PHE A 247 2.22 -22.52 -5.13
C PHE A 247 1.42 -21.94 -6.30
N ALA A 248 0.51 -22.76 -6.85
CA ALA A 248 -0.54 -22.31 -7.73
C ALA A 248 -1.73 -21.79 -6.89
N PRO A 249 -2.14 -20.53 -7.04
CA PRO A 249 -3.24 -19.96 -6.25
C PRO A 249 -4.61 -20.45 -6.75
N VAL A 250 -4.69 -20.87 -8.02
CA VAL A 250 -5.92 -21.31 -8.67
C VAL A 250 -5.74 -22.74 -9.14
N LYS A 251 -6.64 -23.62 -8.72
CA LYS A 251 -6.64 -25.03 -9.14
C LYS A 251 -6.76 -25.13 -10.66
N GLY A 252 -5.83 -25.86 -11.29
CA GLY A 252 -5.80 -26.04 -12.75
C GLY A 252 -5.11 -24.90 -13.52
N LYS A 253 -4.47 -23.97 -12.81
CA LYS A 253 -3.57 -22.95 -13.35
C LYS A 253 -2.15 -23.19 -12.84
N ASP A 254 -1.65 -24.39 -13.12
CA ASP A 254 -0.33 -24.84 -12.62
C ASP A 254 0.83 -24.09 -13.28
N ASP A 255 0.56 -23.39 -14.39
CA ASP A 255 1.46 -22.48 -15.10
C ASP A 255 1.71 -21.16 -14.36
N PHE A 256 0.79 -20.74 -13.49
CA PHE A 256 0.94 -19.54 -12.69
C PHE A 256 1.38 -19.89 -11.27
N GLN A 257 2.69 -19.91 -11.05
CA GLN A 257 3.29 -20.13 -9.74
C GLN A 257 3.62 -18.81 -9.07
N ILE A 258 3.23 -18.65 -7.81
CA ILE A 258 3.82 -17.62 -6.96
C ILE A 258 4.84 -18.25 -6.03
N GLU A 259 6.01 -17.63 -6.02
CA GLU A 259 7.06 -17.95 -5.08
C GLU A 259 6.86 -17.21 -3.77
N TYR A 260 7.21 -17.85 -2.67
CA TYR A 260 7.29 -17.23 -1.36
C TYR A 260 8.64 -17.52 -0.70
N GLY A 261 9.09 -16.59 0.12
CA GLY A 261 10.28 -16.69 0.94
C GLY A 261 10.11 -15.92 2.23
N PHE A 262 11.12 -15.99 3.10
CA PHE A 262 11.10 -15.30 4.37
C PHE A 262 12.29 -14.34 4.44
N ILE A 263 12.07 -13.15 4.98
CA ILE A 263 13.13 -12.21 5.36
C ILE A 263 13.14 -12.18 6.89
N GLU A 264 14.33 -12.29 7.47
CA GLU A 264 14.50 -12.35 8.91
C GLU A 264 14.00 -11.08 9.58
N GLY A 265 13.19 -11.25 10.63
CA GLY A 265 12.61 -10.17 11.39
C GLY A 265 11.44 -9.46 10.70
N ARG A 266 10.78 -8.62 11.49
CA ARG A 266 9.65 -7.80 11.06
C ARG A 266 9.93 -6.35 11.44
N PRO A 267 9.66 -5.37 10.55
CA PRO A 267 9.64 -3.98 10.96
C PRO A 267 8.60 -3.82 12.09
N HIS A 268 9.00 -3.29 13.24
CA HIS A 268 8.01 -2.93 14.26
C HIS A 268 6.98 -1.97 13.65
N PRO A 269 5.71 -1.96 14.10
CA PRO A 269 4.65 -1.09 13.57
C PRO A 269 4.92 0.43 13.64
N LEU A 270 6.12 0.85 14.00
CA LEU A 270 6.53 2.23 14.19
C LEU A 270 7.95 2.38 13.64
N GLU A 271 8.08 3.15 12.56
CA GLU A 271 9.14 4.13 12.39
C GLU A 271 8.77 5.11 11.26
N GLY A 272 7.92 6.06 11.62
CA GLY A 272 7.72 7.30 10.86
C GLY A 272 6.76 7.27 9.68
N ASP A 273 6.63 8.45 9.06
CA ASP A 273 5.79 8.73 7.88
C ASP A 273 6.41 8.17 6.57
N ALA A 274 7.44 7.34 6.68
CA ALA A 274 8.09 6.68 5.55
C ALA A 274 7.16 5.61 4.97
N HIS A 275 7.25 5.39 3.65
CA HIS A 275 6.53 4.27 3.02
C HIS A 275 6.96 2.95 3.68
N PRO A 276 6.07 1.98 3.96
CA PRO A 276 6.43 0.70 4.61
C PRO A 276 7.54 -0.09 3.90
N ASP A 277 7.70 0.14 2.59
CA ASP A 277 8.82 -0.38 1.80
C ASP A 277 10.18 0.16 2.23
N TYR A 278 10.26 1.43 2.63
CA TYR A 278 11.51 2.12 2.84
C TYR A 278 12.45 1.34 3.77
N TRP A 279 11.94 0.92 4.93
CA TRP A 279 12.71 0.16 5.91
C TRP A 279 13.10 -1.24 5.41
N THR A 280 12.18 -1.95 4.76
CA THR A 280 12.46 -3.27 4.19
C THR A 280 13.54 -3.18 3.11
N PHE A 281 13.48 -2.17 2.24
CA PHE A 281 14.49 -1.92 1.23
C PHE A 281 15.83 -1.53 1.87
N LEU A 282 15.83 -0.59 2.81
CA LEU A 282 17.03 -0.18 3.55
C LEU A 282 17.73 -1.38 4.23
N PHE A 283 16.96 -2.30 4.81
CA PHE A 283 17.51 -3.46 5.53
C PHE A 283 17.83 -4.66 4.62
N SER A 284 17.39 -4.67 3.37
CA SER A 284 17.62 -5.80 2.45
C SER A 284 18.62 -5.50 1.32
N THR A 285 19.06 -4.25 1.22
CA THR A 285 19.96 -3.77 0.16
C THR A 285 21.29 -3.27 0.72
N THR A 286 22.24 -3.03 -0.17
CA THR A 286 23.52 -2.39 0.12
C THR A 286 23.44 -0.93 -0.31
N SER A 287 23.76 0.00 0.60
CA SER A 287 23.94 1.41 0.26
C SER A 287 25.40 1.64 -0.10
N ARG A 288 25.70 1.71 -1.40
CA ARG A 288 27.06 1.96 -1.91
C ARG A 288 27.32 3.45 -1.98
N TYR A 289 28.33 3.94 -1.27
CA TYR A 289 28.78 5.31 -1.29
C TYR A 289 30.11 5.44 -2.03
N GLU A 290 30.17 6.29 -3.05
CA GLU A 290 31.41 6.76 -3.68
C GLU A 290 31.74 8.15 -3.09
N ILE A 291 32.53 8.17 -2.01
CA ILE A 291 32.83 9.35 -1.21
C ILE A 291 34.09 10.04 -1.74
N LYS A 292 34.02 11.34 -1.99
CA LYS A 292 35.21 12.15 -2.33
C LYS A 292 35.96 12.50 -1.06
N VAL A 293 37.20 12.03 -0.98
CA VAL A 293 38.13 12.26 0.13
C VAL A 293 39.44 12.74 -0.49
N ASP A 294 39.76 14.02 -0.29
CA ASP A 294 40.82 14.72 -1.01
C ASP A 294 40.73 14.50 -2.54
N ASP A 295 41.83 14.06 -3.17
CA ASP A 295 41.90 13.74 -4.60
C ASP A 295 41.47 12.29 -4.94
N LYS A 296 40.93 11.55 -3.96
CA LYS A 296 40.55 10.13 -4.11
C LYS A 296 39.04 9.92 -3.96
N THR A 297 38.60 8.74 -4.38
CA THR A 297 37.23 8.26 -4.19
C THR A 297 37.27 6.99 -3.39
N GLU A 298 36.67 7.03 -2.21
CA GLU A 298 36.55 5.90 -1.31
C GLU A 298 35.18 5.25 -1.51
N ILE A 299 35.15 3.92 -1.62
CA ILE A 299 33.92 3.16 -1.79
C ILE A 299 33.56 2.53 -0.46
N VAL A 300 32.37 2.84 0.04
CA VAL A 300 31.82 2.26 1.26
C VAL A 300 30.51 1.57 0.93
N ASP A 301 30.47 0.25 1.06
CA ASP A 301 29.25 -0.54 0.98
C ASP A 301 28.69 -0.67 2.39
N ALA A 302 27.64 0.09 2.70
CA ALA A 302 27.06 0.18 4.03
C ALA A 302 25.74 -0.60 4.12
N TRP A 303 25.56 -1.27 5.25
CA TRP A 303 24.35 -2.00 5.62
C TRP A 303 23.75 -1.39 6.87
N PHE A 304 22.56 -0.82 6.72
CA PHE A 304 21.78 -0.27 7.82
C PHE A 304 21.04 -1.41 8.53
N ASN A 305 21.21 -1.54 9.83
CA ASN A 305 20.64 -2.66 10.58
C ASN A 305 19.44 -2.22 11.43
N PRO A 306 18.45 -3.10 11.67
CA PRO A 306 17.28 -2.75 12.49
C PRO A 306 17.62 -2.27 13.91
N ASP A 307 18.76 -2.71 14.45
CA ASP A 307 19.27 -2.35 15.78
C ASP A 307 19.96 -0.96 15.84
N LYS A 308 19.76 -0.12 14.82
CA LYS A 308 20.32 1.23 14.70
C LYS A 308 21.82 1.30 14.41
N THR A 309 22.46 0.16 14.12
CA THR A 309 23.85 0.13 13.68
C THR A 309 23.98 0.20 12.17
N ILE A 310 25.16 0.58 11.70
CA ILE A 310 25.60 0.48 10.31
C ILE A 310 26.88 -0.33 10.30
N THR A 311 26.95 -1.32 9.42
CA THR A 311 28.15 -2.14 9.18
C THR A 311 28.57 -2.05 7.72
N SER A 312 29.82 -2.38 7.43
CA SER A 312 30.36 -2.33 6.08
C SER A 312 31.42 -3.40 5.85
N ALA A 313 31.53 -3.90 4.62
CA ALA A 313 32.60 -4.82 4.23
C ALA A 313 33.99 -4.18 4.40
N GLN A 314 34.06 -2.86 4.27
CA GLN A 314 35.29 -2.08 4.33
C GLN A 314 35.71 -1.73 5.76
N GLY A 315 35.04 -2.27 6.79
CA GLY A 315 35.34 -2.00 8.20
C GLY A 315 34.79 -0.67 8.73
N VAL A 316 34.09 0.09 7.88
CA VAL A 316 33.33 1.28 8.29
C VAL A 316 32.17 0.85 9.19
N THR A 317 31.97 1.58 10.28
CA THR A 317 30.83 1.37 11.17
C THR A 317 30.01 2.63 11.28
N GLY A 318 28.85 2.56 11.93
CA GLY A 318 28.01 3.73 12.08
C GLY A 318 26.75 3.48 12.88
N THR A 319 25.96 4.53 12.98
CA THR A 319 24.65 4.50 13.63
C THR A 319 23.65 5.32 12.83
N TRP A 320 22.39 4.94 12.90
CA TRP A 320 21.29 5.72 12.32
C TRP A 320 20.14 5.87 13.30
N TYR A 321 19.38 6.93 13.14
CA TYR A 321 18.20 7.22 13.94
C TYR A 321 17.24 8.07 13.14
N THR A 322 15.99 8.12 13.57
CA THR A 322 14.98 9.02 13.01
C THR A 322 14.69 10.16 13.97
N ARG A 323 14.38 11.34 13.44
CA ARG A 323 13.97 12.50 14.23
C ARG A 323 12.87 13.30 13.52
N GLY A 324 12.23 14.20 14.25
CA GLY A 324 11.23 15.12 13.72
C GLY A 324 10.45 15.83 14.83
N GLU A 325 9.46 16.63 14.44
CA GLU A 325 8.66 17.47 15.32
C GLU A 325 7.26 16.87 15.58
N ASP A 326 6.60 17.28 16.66
CA ASP A 326 5.22 16.91 17.00
C ASP A 326 4.93 15.39 17.04
N GLY A 327 5.93 14.60 17.46
CA GLY A 327 5.82 13.14 17.54
C GLY A 327 5.90 12.42 16.18
N LYS A 328 6.15 13.16 15.09
CA LYS A 328 6.38 12.59 13.76
C LYS A 328 7.87 12.41 13.52
N GLN A 329 8.24 11.29 12.90
CA GLN A 329 9.59 11.09 12.39
C GLN A 329 9.60 11.53 10.93
N THR A 330 10.22 12.68 10.67
CA THR A 330 10.24 13.33 9.37
C THR A 330 11.61 13.23 8.69
N GLU A 331 12.66 12.88 9.44
CA GLU A 331 14.02 12.76 8.96
C GLU A 331 14.64 11.44 9.43
N MET A 332 15.47 10.83 8.58
CA MET A 332 16.43 9.80 8.95
C MET A 332 17.83 10.42 8.93
N CYS A 333 18.52 10.28 10.06
CA CYS A 333 19.90 10.71 10.23
C CYS A 333 20.80 9.50 10.39
N TYR A 334 22.02 9.61 9.88
CA TYR A 334 23.03 8.59 10.12
C TYR A 334 24.43 9.18 10.18
N SER A 335 25.35 8.38 10.72
CA SER A 335 26.77 8.69 10.73
C SER A 335 27.60 7.46 10.44
N LEU A 336 28.63 7.62 9.62
CA LEU A 336 29.67 6.65 9.32
C LEU A 336 30.96 7.05 10.04
N VAL A 337 31.67 6.09 10.60
CA VAL A 337 32.98 6.27 11.26
C VAL A 337 33.98 5.27 10.69
N ASP A 338 35.27 5.58 10.84
CA ASP A 338 36.37 4.79 10.28
C ASP A 338 36.36 4.75 8.73
N VAL A 339 35.83 5.79 8.09
CA VAL A 339 35.91 5.98 6.64
C VAL A 339 37.36 6.29 6.26
N PRO A 340 38.01 5.52 5.36
CA PRO A 340 39.39 5.74 4.98
C PRO A 340 39.64 7.18 4.52
N GLY A 341 40.70 7.81 5.05
CA GLY A 341 41.10 9.18 4.69
C GLY A 341 40.22 10.28 5.27
N VAL A 342 39.22 9.98 6.10
CA VAL A 342 38.41 10.98 6.79
C VAL A 342 38.75 11.00 8.27
N ASP A 343 39.10 12.17 8.79
CA ASP A 343 39.30 12.38 10.22
C ASP A 343 37.94 12.57 10.92
N GLY A 344 37.50 11.55 11.65
CA GLY A 344 36.27 11.59 12.43
C GLY A 344 35.11 10.85 11.79
N LYS A 345 33.91 11.45 11.84
CA LYS A 345 32.68 10.85 11.29
C LYS A 345 32.22 11.61 10.06
N LEU A 346 31.49 10.94 9.19
CA LEU A 346 30.64 11.56 8.18
C LEU A 346 29.20 11.42 8.62
N SER A 347 28.41 12.48 8.59
CA SER A 347 27.01 12.44 9.01
C SER A 347 26.10 13.23 8.09
N GLU A 348 24.83 12.81 8.04
CA GLU A 348 23.81 13.49 7.25
C GLU A 348 22.42 13.13 7.77
N CYS A 349 21.46 14.01 7.49
CA CYS A 349 20.04 13.77 7.70
C CYS A 349 19.26 14.01 6.42
N PHE A 350 18.36 13.08 6.08
CA PHE A 350 17.47 13.15 4.95
C PHE A 350 16.03 13.17 5.39
N ALA A 351 15.21 14.01 4.74
CA ALA A 351 13.78 13.97 4.94
C ALA A 351 13.22 12.62 4.43
N LEU A 352 12.53 11.87 5.30
CA LEU A 352 11.94 10.56 4.99
C LEU A 352 10.94 10.64 3.82
N VAL A 353 10.28 11.78 3.65
CA VAL A 353 9.37 12.05 2.51
C VAL A 353 10.09 12.07 1.16
N VAL A 354 11.39 12.38 1.14
CA VAL A 354 12.22 12.40 -0.07
C VAL A 354 12.73 10.99 -0.41
N MET A 355 12.70 10.07 0.56
CA MET A 355 13.15 8.70 0.40
C MET A 355 12.03 7.82 -0.18
N PHE A 356 11.63 8.13 -1.42
CA PHE A 356 10.76 7.25 -2.19
C PHE A 356 11.49 5.93 -2.47
N ASN A 357 10.82 4.80 -2.16
CA ASN A 357 11.26 3.41 -2.32
C ASN A 357 12.43 3.26 -3.33
N PRO A 358 13.70 3.27 -2.86
CA PRO A 358 14.84 3.27 -3.74
C PRO A 358 14.93 1.90 -4.41
N ARG A 359 14.65 1.87 -5.71
CA ARG A 359 14.82 0.66 -6.52
C ARG A 359 16.31 0.34 -6.60
N VAL A 360 16.64 -0.94 -6.68
CA VAL A 360 18.00 -1.36 -7.06
C VAL A 360 18.43 -0.60 -8.32
N GLY A 361 19.62 -0.01 -8.30
CA GLY A 361 20.17 0.86 -9.33
C GLY A 361 19.80 2.35 -9.17
N ALA A 362 18.98 2.73 -8.18
CA ALA A 362 18.73 4.13 -7.87
C ALA A 362 20.03 4.78 -7.39
N ARG A 363 20.45 5.85 -8.06
CA ARG A 363 21.70 6.58 -7.78
C ARG A 363 21.44 8.06 -7.62
N TRP A 364 22.02 8.69 -6.59
CA TRP A 364 21.86 10.11 -6.31
C TRP A 364 23.15 10.75 -5.75
N PRO A 365 23.41 12.03 -6.05
CA PRO A 365 24.49 12.76 -5.43
C PRO A 365 24.03 13.39 -4.10
N SER A 366 24.93 13.49 -3.12
CA SER A 366 24.71 14.34 -1.94
C SER A 366 26.04 14.81 -1.33
N ARG A 367 25.96 15.40 -0.14
CA ARG A 367 27.09 15.90 0.63
C ARG A 367 26.84 15.69 2.12
N PHE A 368 27.81 15.10 2.81
CA PHE A 368 27.82 14.98 4.26
C PHE A 368 27.97 16.35 4.94
N ASP A 369 27.53 16.47 6.19
CA ASP A 369 27.62 17.69 7.00
C ASP A 369 29.08 18.20 7.13
N GLU A 370 30.05 17.29 7.08
CA GLU A 370 31.48 17.57 7.13
C GLU A 370 32.06 18.08 5.79
N GLY A 371 31.24 18.15 4.73
CA GLY A 371 31.57 18.78 3.46
C GLY A 371 31.98 17.81 2.34
N ASN A 372 32.25 16.54 2.67
CA ASN A 372 32.56 15.50 1.68
C ASN A 372 31.36 15.24 0.77
N THR A 373 31.55 15.40 -0.54
CA THR A 373 30.53 15.03 -1.53
C THR A 373 30.59 13.56 -1.86
N TYR A 374 29.46 12.95 -2.19
CA TYR A 374 29.43 11.55 -2.57
C TYR A 374 28.34 11.25 -3.61
N TRP A 375 28.45 10.09 -4.25
CA TRP A 375 27.34 9.44 -4.96
C TRP A 375 26.89 8.22 -4.16
N ALA A 376 25.59 8.10 -3.88
CA ALA A 376 25.03 6.88 -3.32
C ALA A 376 24.28 6.10 -4.39
N GLU A 377 24.35 4.78 -4.31
CA GLU A 377 23.60 3.84 -5.14
C GLU A 377 23.00 2.73 -4.28
N THR A 378 21.75 2.37 -4.57
CA THR A 378 21.11 1.19 -3.98
C THR A 378 21.48 -0.06 -4.78
N VAL A 379 22.25 -0.96 -4.18
CA VAL A 379 22.70 -2.20 -4.80
C VAL A 379 21.91 -3.40 -4.24
N ALA A 380 21.57 -4.35 -5.11
CA ALA A 380 20.81 -5.55 -4.70
C ALA A 380 21.60 -6.42 -3.72
N GLY A 381 20.89 -6.93 -2.71
CA GLY A 381 21.41 -7.88 -1.75
C GLY A 381 22.36 -7.26 -0.72
N ARG A 382 22.78 -8.10 0.22
CA ARG A 382 23.91 -7.85 1.11
C ARG A 382 24.95 -8.89 0.73
N GLU A 383 26.12 -8.51 0.22
CA GLU A 383 27.20 -9.50 0.15
C GLU A 383 27.53 -9.91 1.59
N PRO A 384 27.50 -11.21 1.92
CA PRO A 384 27.94 -11.64 3.24
C PRO A 384 29.39 -11.22 3.41
N LEU A 385 29.70 -10.64 4.58
CA LEU A 385 31.07 -10.47 5.05
C LEU A 385 31.85 -11.72 4.69
N GLY A 386 32.93 -11.52 3.91
CA GLY A 386 33.73 -12.61 3.35
C GLY A 386 33.98 -13.73 4.36
N ARG A 387 33.82 -14.97 3.89
CA ARG A 387 34.46 -16.12 4.52
C ARG A 387 35.88 -16.27 4.00
#